data_AF-A0A9W9I633-F1
#
_entry.id   AF-A0A9W9I633-F1
#
_cell.length_a   1.000
_cell.length_b   1.000
_cell.length_c   1.000
_cell.angle_alpha   90.00
_cell.angle_beta   90.00
_cell.angle_gamma   90.00
#
_symmetry.space_group_name_H-M   'P 1'
#
loop_
_entity.id
_entity.type
_entity.pdbx_description
1 polymer ?
#
loop_
_entity_poly.entity_id
_entity_poly.type
_entity_poly.pdbx_seq_one_letter_code
_entity_poly.pdbx_strand_id
1 'polypeptide(L)'
;MLLDNPQPQDLQSEIAQLEARLHDMRAQLDASECPPASHAGEKTPWTMPSDIHKHDNICNTFRPSLVRSSSLHALLLLSDSALPLGSFAYSSGLESYLAHNKPLRSNPIASFHSFLKLSIASIASTSLPYVLAGYREPDTLETLDNDLDASTPCIVAQRASIAQGRALIGVWERAFRASFAGPGATDTGAEVAVTAMDDFSDALKSSFGEDNEYDLGPKGHFAPLWGVVCRATGLDLQQAAYIFVVNHAKAVLSAAVRSSVMGPYQAQNILASQTLQDTIMKRIEREWDTKVEQAGQVVPALDLWVGRHELLYSRIFNS
;
A
#
# COMPACT_ATOMS: atom_id res chain seq x y z
N MET A 1 -41.18 -0.43 25.22
CA MET A 1 -41.49 0.88 24.59
C MET A 1 -41.47 0.64 23.09
N LEU A 2 -42.63 0.71 22.45
CA LEU A 2 -42.80 0.57 21.01
C LEU A 2 -42.15 1.79 20.33
N LEU A 3 -41.26 1.56 19.37
CA LEU A 3 -40.67 2.60 18.52
C LEU A 3 -41.71 2.97 17.46
N ASP A 4 -42.25 4.19 17.55
CA ASP A 4 -43.10 4.78 16.52
C ASP A 4 -42.29 4.93 15.23
N ASN A 5 -42.64 4.12 14.23
CA ASN A 5 -42.10 4.22 12.88
C ASN A 5 -42.89 5.33 12.16
N PRO A 6 -42.27 6.42 11.69
CA PRO A 6 -43.00 7.55 11.11
C PRO A 6 -43.82 7.08 9.91
N GLN A 7 -45.10 7.46 9.87
CA GLN A 7 -46.00 7.04 8.79
C GLN A 7 -45.51 7.65 7.47
N PRO A 8 -45.66 6.93 6.34
CA PRO A 8 -45.16 7.39 5.04
C PRO A 8 -45.74 8.75 4.58
N GLN A 9 -46.87 9.18 5.14
CA GLN A 9 -47.46 10.49 4.91
C GLN A 9 -46.66 11.62 5.57
N ASP A 10 -46.06 11.39 6.74
CA ASP A 10 -45.24 12.39 7.44
C ASP A 10 -43.96 12.68 6.64
N LEU A 11 -43.31 11.62 6.11
CA LEU A 11 -42.13 11.76 5.25
C LEU A 11 -42.44 12.49 3.94
N GLN A 12 -43.61 12.24 3.34
CA GLN A 12 -44.04 12.98 2.14
C GLN A 12 -44.28 14.46 2.43
N SER A 13 -44.83 14.79 3.60
CA SER A 13 -45.02 16.16 4.03
C SER A 13 -43.70 16.88 4.29
N GLU A 14 -42.71 16.17 4.85
CA GLU A 14 -41.37 16.68 5.13
C GLU A 14 -40.60 16.94 3.82
N ILE A 15 -40.70 16.04 2.85
CA ILE A 15 -40.11 16.22 1.52
C ILE A 15 -40.69 17.47 0.84
N ALA A 16 -42.02 17.65 0.87
CA ALA A 16 -42.66 18.82 0.26
C ALA A 16 -42.22 20.14 0.92
N GLN A 17 -42.01 20.15 2.24
CA GLN A 17 -41.49 21.33 2.95
C GLN A 17 -40.03 21.63 2.58
N LEU A 18 -39.20 20.60 2.42
CA LEU A 18 -37.80 20.78 2.03
C LEU A 18 -37.67 21.29 0.59
N GLU A 19 -38.50 20.81 -0.34
CA GLU A 19 -38.51 21.27 -1.72
C GLU A 19 -38.94 22.74 -1.84
N ALA A 20 -39.97 23.15 -1.08
CA ALA A 20 -40.38 24.56 -1.02
C ALA A 20 -39.27 25.47 -0.51
N ARG A 21 -38.56 25.04 0.54
CA ARG A 21 -37.44 25.80 1.11
C ARG A 21 -36.26 25.93 0.14
N LEU A 22 -36.01 24.89 -0.65
CA LEU A 22 -34.97 24.90 -1.69
C LEU A 22 -35.33 25.86 -2.83
N HIS A 23 -36.60 25.91 -3.21
CA HIS A 23 -37.09 26.86 -4.22
C HIS A 23 -36.93 28.31 -3.75
N ASP A 24 -37.30 28.62 -2.50
CA ASP A 24 -37.15 29.96 -1.93
C ASP A 24 -35.68 30.41 -1.88
N MET A 25 -34.76 29.52 -1.46
CA MET A 25 -33.34 29.86 -1.42
C MET A 25 -32.75 30.09 -2.82
N ARG A 26 -33.22 29.38 -3.85
CA ARG A 26 -32.81 29.62 -5.24
C ARG A 26 -33.31 30.96 -5.75
N ALA A 27 -34.57 31.32 -5.47
CA ALA A 27 -35.11 32.62 -5.84
C ALA A 27 -34.37 33.78 -5.15
N GLN A 28 -33.89 33.58 -3.90
CA GLN A 28 -33.05 34.55 -3.20
C GLN A 28 -31.65 34.66 -3.82
N LEU A 29 -31.07 33.56 -4.30
CA LEU A 29 -29.79 33.55 -5.00
C LEU A 29 -29.88 34.34 -6.31
N ASP A 30 -30.92 34.08 -7.11
CA ASP A 30 -31.16 34.76 -8.39
C ASP A 30 -31.44 36.28 -8.18
N ALA A 31 -32.10 36.65 -7.09
CA ALA A 31 -32.31 38.06 -6.73
C ALA A 31 -31.01 38.78 -6.31
N SER A 32 -30.01 38.03 -5.84
CA SER A 32 -28.72 38.57 -5.41
C SER A 32 -27.75 38.84 -6.56
N GLU A 33 -28.00 38.32 -7.77
CA GLU A 33 -27.11 38.43 -8.94
C GLU A 33 -27.40 39.62 -9.90
N CYS A 34 -28.28 40.56 -9.54
CA CYS A 34 -28.55 41.74 -10.38
C CYS A 34 -27.73 42.99 -10.00
N PRO A 35 -26.78 43.48 -10.82
CA PRO A 35 -26.18 44.81 -10.65
C PRO A 35 -27.06 45.93 -11.26
N PRO A 36 -26.96 47.19 -10.76
CA PRO A 36 -27.80 48.30 -11.23
C PRO A 36 -27.28 48.94 -12.53
N ALA A 37 -28.24 49.50 -13.27
CA ALA A 37 -28.12 50.11 -14.59
C ALA A 37 -27.38 51.46 -14.61
N SER A 38 -26.69 51.76 -15.73
CA SER A 38 -26.45 53.14 -16.20
C SER A 38 -26.27 53.25 -17.73
N HIS A 39 -27.28 53.86 -18.36
CA HIS A 39 -27.28 54.81 -19.49
C HIS A 39 -26.66 54.49 -20.88
N ALA A 40 -27.57 54.25 -21.82
CA ALA A 40 -27.86 55.02 -23.04
C ALA A 40 -26.76 55.35 -24.08
N GLY A 41 -26.87 54.67 -25.24
CA GLY A 41 -26.92 55.31 -26.56
C GLY A 41 -25.70 55.17 -27.48
N GLU A 42 -25.77 54.26 -28.47
CA GLU A 42 -25.53 54.51 -29.91
C GLU A 42 -25.61 53.21 -30.75
N LYS A 43 -25.88 53.35 -32.05
CA LYS A 43 -26.43 52.33 -32.96
C LYS A 43 -25.35 51.50 -33.71
N THR A 44 -25.77 50.30 -34.15
CA THR A 44 -25.28 49.43 -35.26
C THR A 44 -24.19 48.37 -34.96
N PRO A 45 -24.01 47.35 -35.82
CA PRO A 45 -24.94 46.25 -36.16
C PRO A 45 -24.36 44.86 -35.78
N TRP A 46 -25.25 43.90 -35.50
CA TRP A 46 -25.03 42.46 -35.31
C TRP A 46 -23.57 41.96 -35.20
N THR A 47 -23.09 41.85 -33.95
CA THR A 47 -22.04 40.91 -33.57
C THR A 47 -22.60 39.97 -32.51
N MET A 48 -22.42 38.66 -32.72
CA MET A 48 -22.83 37.61 -31.79
C MET A 48 -22.27 37.90 -30.39
N PRO A 49 -23.06 37.82 -29.31
CA PRO A 49 -22.53 37.95 -27.96
C PRO A 49 -21.51 36.83 -27.73
N SER A 50 -20.24 37.22 -27.68
CA SER A 50 -19.11 36.35 -27.35
C SER A 50 -18.99 36.26 -25.83
N ASP A 51 -20.08 36.00 -25.13
CA ASP A 51 -20.10 35.79 -23.68
C ASP A 51 -20.56 34.36 -23.41
N ILE A 52 -19.79 33.41 -23.96
CA ILE A 52 -19.63 32.12 -23.29
C ILE A 52 -18.96 32.48 -21.97
N HIS A 53 -19.68 32.26 -20.87
CA HIS A 53 -19.11 32.19 -19.53
C HIS A 53 -17.72 31.56 -19.62
N LYS A 54 -16.68 32.40 -19.52
CA LYS A 54 -15.37 31.96 -19.06
C LYS A 54 -15.56 31.63 -17.59
N HIS A 55 -16.22 30.50 -17.32
CA HIS A 55 -15.72 29.67 -16.25
C HIS A 55 -14.31 29.32 -16.69
N ASP A 56 -13.37 30.08 -16.16
CA ASP A 56 -11.96 29.80 -16.19
C ASP A 56 -11.78 28.31 -15.86
N ASN A 57 -11.61 27.53 -16.93
CA ASN A 57 -11.26 26.11 -16.91
C ASN A 57 -9.78 26.01 -16.46
N ILE A 58 -9.46 26.60 -15.32
CA ILE A 58 -8.11 26.71 -14.75
C ILE A 58 -7.53 25.33 -14.39
N CYS A 59 -8.33 24.25 -14.46
CA CYS A 59 -7.92 22.95 -13.91
C CYS A 59 -7.85 21.77 -14.90
N ASN A 60 -7.73 21.99 -16.22
CA ASN A 60 -7.55 20.89 -17.19
C ASN A 60 -6.31 20.99 -18.10
N THR A 61 -5.39 21.93 -17.85
CA THR A 61 -4.11 21.96 -18.58
C THR A 61 -3.19 20.87 -18.04
N PHE A 62 -2.79 19.91 -18.89
CA PHE A 62 -1.80 18.91 -18.54
C PHE A 62 -0.46 19.59 -18.19
N ARG A 63 0.04 19.36 -16.97
CA ARG A 63 1.31 19.91 -16.49
C ARG A 63 2.34 18.78 -16.35
N PRO A 64 3.19 18.56 -17.36
CA PRO A 64 4.16 17.46 -17.34
C PRO A 64 5.11 17.54 -16.15
N SER A 65 5.48 18.76 -15.72
CA SER A 65 6.35 18.97 -14.57
C SER A 65 5.74 18.46 -13.27
N LEU A 66 4.44 18.71 -13.03
CA LEU A 66 3.75 18.24 -11.82
C LEU A 66 3.66 16.70 -11.77
N VAL A 67 3.43 16.07 -12.92
CA VAL A 67 3.40 14.61 -13.04
C VAL A 67 4.79 14.01 -12.83
N ARG A 68 5.84 14.64 -13.35
CA ARG A 68 7.23 14.19 -13.18
C ARG A 68 7.76 14.39 -11.76
N SER A 69 7.30 15.42 -11.05
CA SER A 69 7.64 15.67 -9.65
C SER A 69 6.79 14.83 -8.66
N SER A 70 5.78 14.11 -9.14
CA SER A 70 4.94 13.26 -8.31
C SER A 70 5.60 11.89 -8.09
N SER A 71 5.50 11.36 -6.86
CA SER A 71 5.86 9.98 -6.52
C SER A 71 4.95 8.93 -7.18
N LEU A 72 3.91 9.34 -7.92
CA LEU A 72 2.93 8.46 -8.54
C LEU A 72 3.56 7.39 -9.42
N HIS A 73 4.57 7.74 -10.22
CA HIS A 73 5.19 6.75 -11.11
C HIS A 73 5.91 5.65 -10.32
N ALA A 74 6.70 6.03 -9.32
CA ALA A 74 7.38 5.09 -8.44
C ALA A 74 6.37 4.24 -7.63
N LEU A 75 5.28 4.85 -7.14
CA LEU A 75 4.19 4.14 -6.47
C LEU A 75 3.60 3.06 -7.36
N LEU A 76 3.32 3.37 -8.63
CA LEU A 76 2.79 2.41 -9.60
C LEU A 76 3.76 1.25 -9.83
N LEU A 77 5.05 1.54 -10.05
CA LEU A 77 6.09 0.52 -10.26
C LEU A 77 6.24 -0.41 -9.05
N LEU A 78 6.31 0.14 -7.84
CA LEU A 78 6.45 -0.63 -6.60
C LEU A 78 5.17 -1.41 -6.25
N SER A 79 4.01 -0.92 -6.65
CA SER A 79 2.72 -1.59 -6.42
C SER A 79 2.41 -2.71 -7.43
N ASP A 80 3.23 -2.86 -8.48
CA ASP A 80 2.99 -3.81 -9.56
C ASP A 80 3.20 -5.25 -9.09
N SER A 81 2.21 -6.11 -9.34
CA SER A 81 2.30 -7.55 -9.09
C SER A 81 3.36 -8.26 -9.95
N ALA A 82 3.77 -7.67 -11.06
CA ALA A 82 4.81 -8.19 -11.95
C ALA A 82 6.23 -7.75 -11.55
N LEU A 83 6.39 -6.95 -10.49
CA LEU A 83 7.71 -6.61 -9.95
C LEU A 83 8.46 -7.92 -9.63
N PRO A 84 9.70 -8.12 -10.14
CA PRO A 84 10.34 -9.43 -10.14
C PRO A 84 10.98 -9.78 -8.79
N LEU A 85 10.17 -9.73 -7.73
CA LEU A 85 10.54 -10.11 -6.36
C LEU A 85 10.28 -11.60 -6.08
N GLY A 86 9.65 -12.31 -7.02
CA GLY A 86 9.19 -13.68 -6.81
C GLY A 86 8.03 -13.79 -5.82
N SER A 87 7.38 -12.68 -5.45
CA SER A 87 6.26 -12.62 -4.49
C SER A 87 5.10 -13.56 -4.86
N PHE A 88 4.86 -13.78 -6.15
CA PHE A 88 3.87 -14.73 -6.65
C PHE A 88 4.14 -16.18 -6.21
N ALA A 89 5.37 -16.57 -5.93
CA ALA A 89 5.70 -17.92 -5.49
C ALA A 89 5.30 -18.19 -4.03
N TYR A 90 4.94 -17.16 -3.26
CA TYR A 90 4.70 -17.23 -1.82
C TYR A 90 3.20 -17.13 -1.49
N SER A 91 2.76 -17.82 -0.45
CA SER A 91 1.36 -17.81 0.04
C SER A 91 1.23 -17.30 1.46
N SER A 92 2.35 -16.99 2.12
CA SER A 92 2.41 -16.52 3.50
C SER A 92 1.68 -17.44 4.48
N GLY A 93 1.80 -18.76 4.27
CA GLY A 93 1.20 -19.79 5.11
C GLY A 93 -0.27 -20.12 4.79
N LEU A 94 -0.87 -19.52 3.76
CA LEU A 94 -2.26 -19.82 3.37
C LEU A 94 -2.42 -21.28 2.95
N GLU A 95 -1.47 -21.84 2.18
CA GLU A 95 -1.53 -23.24 1.73
C GLU A 95 -1.58 -24.20 2.94
N SER A 96 -0.68 -24.00 3.90
CA SER A 96 -0.65 -24.75 5.17
C SER A 96 -1.91 -24.55 6.00
N TYR A 97 -2.40 -23.32 6.07
CA TYR A 97 -3.64 -23.00 6.78
C TYR A 97 -4.82 -23.80 6.20
N LEU A 98 -4.98 -23.80 4.88
CA LEU A 98 -6.04 -24.55 4.21
C LEU A 98 -5.89 -26.07 4.37
N ALA A 99 -4.65 -26.56 4.31
CA ALA A 99 -4.35 -27.99 4.43
C ALA A 99 -4.64 -28.53 5.85
N HIS A 100 -4.26 -27.77 6.88
CA HIS A 100 -4.38 -28.18 8.28
C HIS A 100 -5.71 -27.78 8.93
N ASN A 101 -6.32 -26.71 8.46
CA ASN A 101 -7.56 -26.19 9.01
C ASN A 101 -8.77 -26.62 8.17
N LYS A 102 -8.76 -27.81 7.56
CA LYS A 102 -9.91 -28.39 6.84
C LYS A 102 -11.08 -28.56 7.81
N PRO A 103 -12.05 -27.65 7.87
CA PRO A 103 -13.19 -27.80 8.74
C PRO A 103 -14.22 -28.60 7.95
N LEU A 104 -14.79 -29.66 8.52
CA LEU A 104 -15.92 -30.35 7.90
C LEU A 104 -17.16 -29.43 7.70
N ARG A 105 -17.15 -28.15 8.12
CA ARG A 105 -18.36 -27.29 8.23
C ARG A 105 -18.21 -25.76 8.03
N SER A 106 -17.04 -25.17 7.73
CA SER A 106 -16.93 -23.70 7.58
C SER A 106 -16.86 -23.26 6.12
N ASN A 107 -17.52 -22.13 5.82
CA ASN A 107 -17.46 -21.47 4.52
C ASN A 107 -15.99 -21.08 4.20
N PRO A 108 -15.41 -21.56 3.08
CA PRO A 108 -14.02 -21.27 2.70
C PRO A 108 -13.70 -19.77 2.62
N ILE A 109 -14.65 -18.95 2.16
CA ILE A 109 -14.48 -17.50 2.02
C ILE A 109 -14.43 -16.82 3.39
N ALA A 110 -15.30 -17.21 4.32
CA ALA A 110 -15.29 -16.67 5.69
C ALA A 110 -14.00 -17.06 6.45
N SER A 111 -13.54 -18.30 6.25
CA SER A 111 -12.25 -18.78 6.75
C SER A 111 -11.09 -17.93 6.21
N PHE A 112 -11.09 -17.68 4.90
CA PHE A 112 -10.09 -16.83 4.25
C PHE A 112 -10.11 -15.39 4.77
N HIS A 113 -11.28 -14.76 4.94
CA HIS A 113 -11.34 -13.40 5.51
C HIS A 113 -10.72 -13.31 6.89
N SER A 114 -10.89 -14.36 7.71
CA SER A 114 -10.26 -14.45 9.02
C SER A 114 -8.74 -14.57 8.88
N PHE A 115 -8.28 -15.47 8.01
CA PHE A 115 -6.86 -15.62 7.69
C PHE A 115 -6.23 -14.32 7.18
N LEU A 116 -6.86 -13.62 6.23
CA LEU A 116 -6.34 -12.38 5.66
C LEU A 116 -6.17 -11.30 6.73
N LYS A 117 -7.15 -11.13 7.63
CA LYS A 117 -7.06 -10.19 8.76
C LYS A 117 -5.89 -10.52 9.69
N LEU A 118 -5.70 -11.80 10.00
CA LEU A 118 -4.60 -12.27 10.85
C LEU A 118 -3.23 -12.12 10.15
N SER A 119 -3.19 -12.40 8.84
CA SER A 119 -1.99 -12.27 8.02
C SER A 119 -1.54 -10.82 7.90
N ILE A 120 -2.47 -9.88 7.68
CA ILE A 120 -2.20 -8.43 7.70
C ILE A 120 -1.73 -7.98 9.08
N ALA A 121 -2.36 -8.48 10.16
CA ALA A 121 -1.95 -8.14 11.51
C ALA A 121 -0.51 -8.59 11.81
N SER A 122 -0.14 -9.79 11.37
CA SER A 122 1.21 -10.32 11.52
C SER A 122 2.23 -9.52 10.72
N ILE A 123 2.04 -9.32 9.40
CA ILE A 123 3.04 -8.61 8.59
C ILE A 123 3.23 -7.17 9.05
N ALA A 124 2.14 -6.53 9.52
CA ALA A 124 2.21 -5.21 10.11
C ALA A 124 3.07 -5.24 11.38
N SER A 125 2.81 -6.12 12.35
CA SER A 125 3.56 -6.09 13.61
C SER A 125 4.99 -6.61 13.53
N THR A 126 5.31 -7.50 12.57
CA THR A 126 6.65 -8.08 12.44
C THR A 126 7.56 -7.27 11.52
N SER A 127 7.02 -6.69 10.45
CA SER A 127 7.85 -6.17 9.34
C SER A 127 7.64 -4.69 9.07
N LEU A 128 6.46 -4.13 9.35
CA LEU A 128 6.23 -2.69 9.14
C LEU A 128 7.15 -1.81 9.99
N PRO A 129 7.46 -2.10 11.28
CA PRO A 129 8.45 -1.33 12.04
C PRO A 129 9.81 -1.23 11.34
N TYR A 130 10.28 -2.31 10.71
CA TYR A 130 11.54 -2.33 9.95
C TYR A 130 11.45 -1.54 8.64
N VAL A 131 10.30 -1.56 7.96
CA VAL A 131 10.05 -0.68 6.79
C VAL A 131 10.13 0.79 7.21
N LEU A 132 9.45 1.14 8.30
CA LEU A 132 9.41 2.52 8.80
C LEU A 132 10.80 2.97 9.28
N ALA A 133 11.53 2.11 10.00
CA ALA A 133 12.89 2.38 10.45
C ALA A 133 13.86 2.54 9.27
N GLY A 134 13.86 1.61 8.30
CA GLY A 134 14.71 1.70 7.12
C GLY A 134 14.42 2.95 6.27
N TYR A 135 13.15 3.35 6.18
CA TYR A 135 12.79 4.62 5.55
C TYR A 135 13.32 5.82 6.36
N ARG A 136 13.14 5.85 7.68
CA ARG A 136 13.51 7.00 8.53
C ARG A 136 15.03 7.16 8.67
N GLU A 137 15.76 6.05 8.78
CA GLU A 137 17.19 5.99 9.08
C GLU A 137 17.92 4.99 8.14
N PRO A 138 18.09 5.32 6.84
CA PRO A 138 18.69 4.42 5.86
C PRO A 138 20.10 3.95 6.21
N ASP A 139 20.88 4.80 6.88
CA ASP A 139 22.26 4.49 7.30
C ASP A 139 22.34 3.29 8.28
N THR A 140 21.23 2.92 8.90
CA THR A 140 21.15 1.79 9.84
C THR A 140 20.76 0.47 9.16
N LEU A 141 20.68 0.43 7.82
CA LEU A 141 20.14 -0.69 7.05
C LEU A 141 20.78 -2.05 7.39
N GLU A 142 22.10 -2.13 7.54
CA GLU A 142 22.78 -3.38 7.93
C GLU A 142 22.39 -3.87 9.33
N THR A 143 22.24 -2.94 10.28
CA THR A 143 21.79 -3.27 11.64
C THR A 143 20.35 -3.76 11.63
N LEU A 144 19.47 -3.07 10.89
CA LEU A 144 18.07 -3.47 10.74
C LEU A 144 17.92 -4.84 10.06
N ASP A 145 18.78 -5.14 9.08
CA ASP A 145 18.82 -6.44 8.42
C ASP A 145 19.21 -7.57 9.38
N ASN A 146 20.29 -7.37 10.14
CA ASN A 146 20.75 -8.33 11.16
C ASN A 146 19.71 -8.53 12.27
N ASP A 147 19.09 -7.46 12.76
CA ASP A 147 18.07 -7.52 13.80
C ASP A 147 16.83 -8.28 13.31
N LEU A 148 16.40 -8.03 12.07
CA LEU A 148 15.26 -8.74 11.49
C LEU A 148 15.57 -10.23 11.30
N ASP A 149 16.79 -10.58 10.87
CA ASP A 149 17.24 -11.97 10.76
C ASP A 149 17.14 -12.67 12.11
N ALA A 150 17.69 -12.06 13.16
CA ALA A 150 17.66 -12.58 14.53
C ALA A 150 16.23 -12.71 15.10
N SER A 151 15.33 -11.82 14.69
CA SER A 151 13.92 -11.81 15.14
C SER A 151 12.98 -12.72 14.34
N THR A 152 13.46 -13.40 13.28
CA THR A 152 12.65 -14.25 12.40
C THR A 152 12.97 -15.73 12.61
N PRO A 153 12.48 -16.37 13.69
CA PRO A 153 12.83 -17.76 14.02
C PRO A 153 12.27 -18.78 13.02
N CYS A 154 11.18 -18.44 12.32
CA CYS A 154 10.61 -19.30 11.29
C CYS A 154 11.47 -19.28 10.03
N ILE A 155 12.28 -20.33 9.84
CA ILE A 155 13.20 -20.49 8.70
C ILE A 155 12.51 -20.33 7.33
N VAL A 156 11.25 -20.73 7.23
CA VAL A 156 10.47 -20.56 6.02
C VAL A 156 10.22 -19.08 5.73
N ALA A 157 9.76 -18.32 6.73
CA ALA A 157 9.56 -16.88 6.63
C ALA A 157 10.89 -16.14 6.40
N GLN A 158 11.95 -16.55 7.10
CA GLN A 158 13.29 -15.99 6.96
C GLN A 158 13.80 -16.11 5.51
N ARG A 159 13.77 -17.32 4.94
CA ARG A 159 14.19 -17.54 3.54
C ARG A 159 13.34 -16.76 2.54
N ALA A 160 12.03 -16.68 2.76
CA ALA A 160 11.15 -15.89 1.90
C ALA A 160 11.52 -14.41 1.93
N SER A 161 11.76 -13.85 3.12
CA SER A 161 12.18 -12.46 3.32
C SER A 161 13.53 -12.17 2.66
N ILE A 162 14.52 -13.05 2.84
CA ILE A 162 15.86 -12.93 2.22
C ILE A 162 15.75 -13.02 0.68
N ALA A 163 14.99 -13.98 0.17
CA ALA A 163 14.84 -14.14 -1.28
C ALA A 163 14.19 -12.90 -1.92
N GLN A 164 13.14 -12.35 -1.29
CA GLN A 164 12.47 -11.15 -1.77
C GLN A 164 13.35 -9.90 -1.65
N GLY A 165 14.08 -9.72 -0.56
CA GLY A 165 14.98 -8.58 -0.37
C GLY A 165 16.17 -8.59 -1.32
N ARG A 166 16.81 -9.75 -1.52
CA ARG A 166 17.87 -9.90 -2.53
C ARG A 166 17.36 -9.64 -3.95
N ALA A 167 16.16 -10.08 -4.27
CA ALA A 167 15.53 -9.77 -5.56
C ALA A 167 15.27 -8.26 -5.70
N LEU A 168 14.84 -7.58 -4.63
CA LEU A 168 14.62 -6.14 -4.60
C LEU A 168 15.92 -5.36 -4.86
N ILE A 169 17.05 -5.77 -4.26
CA ILE A 169 18.37 -5.21 -4.57
C ILE A 169 18.70 -5.40 -6.05
N GLY A 170 18.44 -6.60 -6.58
CA GLY A 170 18.67 -6.89 -7.99
C GLY A 170 17.87 -5.98 -8.94
N VAL A 171 16.61 -5.65 -8.59
CA VAL A 171 15.77 -4.68 -9.30
C VAL A 171 16.32 -3.27 -9.16
N TRP A 172 16.72 -2.89 -7.94
CA TRP A 172 17.29 -1.59 -7.66
C TRP A 172 18.50 -1.31 -8.57
N GLU A 173 19.50 -2.19 -8.55
CA GLU A 173 20.73 -2.03 -9.33
C GLU A 173 20.48 -2.00 -10.84
N ARG A 174 19.60 -2.86 -11.35
CA ARG A 174 19.42 -3.08 -12.79
C ARG A 174 18.42 -2.14 -13.44
N ALA A 175 17.44 -1.64 -12.69
CA ALA A 175 16.31 -0.90 -13.26
C ALA A 175 16.09 0.47 -12.59
N PHE A 176 16.11 0.55 -11.26
CA PHE A 176 15.66 1.77 -10.56
C PHE A 176 16.78 2.77 -10.34
N ARG A 177 17.99 2.32 -10.00
CA ARG A 177 19.10 3.19 -9.62
C ARG A 177 19.37 4.29 -10.66
N ALA A 178 19.43 3.95 -11.94
CA ALA A 178 19.70 4.93 -13.00
C ALA A 178 18.59 5.99 -13.16
N SER A 179 17.33 5.63 -12.89
CA SER A 179 16.18 6.53 -13.05
C SER A 179 15.91 7.40 -11.83
N PHE A 180 16.20 6.90 -10.62
CA PHE A 180 15.87 7.57 -9.36
C PHE A 180 17.08 8.22 -8.68
N ALA A 181 18.30 7.75 -8.92
CA ALA A 181 19.54 8.32 -8.35
C ALA A 181 20.24 9.35 -9.28
N GLY A 182 19.52 9.94 -10.24
CA GLY A 182 20.10 10.92 -11.17
C GLY A 182 20.46 12.26 -10.49
N PRO A 183 21.33 13.09 -11.10
CA PRO A 183 21.86 14.34 -10.54
C PRO A 183 20.85 15.51 -10.40
N GLY A 184 19.58 15.21 -10.12
CA GLY A 184 18.51 16.17 -9.89
C GLY A 184 17.64 15.89 -8.66
N ALA A 185 18.02 14.90 -7.83
CA ALA A 185 17.35 14.66 -6.54
C ALA A 185 17.67 15.83 -5.60
N THR A 186 16.70 16.70 -5.39
CA THR A 186 16.85 17.88 -4.49
C THR A 186 16.59 17.53 -3.03
N ASP A 187 16.22 16.29 -2.74
CA ASP A 187 15.97 15.78 -1.40
C ASP A 187 17.21 15.06 -0.87
N THR A 188 17.88 15.68 0.11
CA THR A 188 18.99 15.10 0.86
C THR A 188 18.66 13.73 1.44
N GLY A 189 17.38 13.47 1.73
CA GLY A 189 16.95 12.18 2.25
C GLY A 189 17.03 11.04 1.23
N ALA A 190 16.79 11.32 -0.06
CA ALA A 190 16.86 10.32 -1.11
C ALA A 190 18.31 9.94 -1.41
N GLU A 191 19.24 10.91 -1.40
CA GLU A 191 20.67 10.67 -1.62
C GLU A 191 21.25 9.72 -0.56
N VAL A 192 20.94 9.95 0.72
CA VAL A 192 21.36 9.07 1.83
C VAL A 192 20.84 7.64 1.62
N ALA A 193 19.60 7.48 1.17
CA ALA A 193 19.03 6.16 0.89
C ALA A 193 19.70 5.47 -0.31
N VAL A 194 20.08 6.21 -1.34
CA VAL A 194 20.86 5.67 -2.48
C VAL A 194 22.22 5.17 -2.00
N THR A 195 22.93 5.98 -1.20
CA THR A 195 24.25 5.60 -0.65
C THR A 195 24.14 4.36 0.23
N ALA A 196 23.17 4.31 1.15
CA ALA A 196 22.94 3.14 1.99
C ALA A 196 22.64 1.86 1.17
N MET A 197 21.93 1.96 0.04
CA MET A 197 21.69 0.81 -0.85
C MET A 197 22.96 0.36 -1.59
N ASP A 198 23.80 1.31 -2.02
CA ASP A 198 25.06 0.99 -2.69
C ASP A 198 26.03 0.31 -1.71
N ASP A 199 26.20 0.88 -0.51
CA ASP A 199 27.03 0.34 0.57
C ASP A 199 26.57 -1.07 0.98
N PHE A 200 25.26 -1.25 1.20
CA PHE A 200 24.69 -2.56 1.53
C PHE A 200 24.89 -3.59 0.42
N SER A 201 24.77 -3.17 -0.86
CA SER A 201 25.00 -4.08 -1.98
C SER A 201 26.47 -4.53 -2.05
N ASP A 202 27.40 -3.64 -1.77
CA ASP A 202 28.83 -3.95 -1.75
C ASP A 202 29.17 -4.86 -0.55
N ALA A 203 28.59 -4.61 0.62
CA ALA A 203 28.69 -5.50 1.78
C ALA A 203 28.13 -6.90 1.48
N LEU A 204 26.95 -6.98 0.84
CA LEU A 204 26.34 -8.24 0.43
C LEU A 204 27.24 -9.02 -0.55
N LYS A 205 27.86 -8.36 -1.53
CA LYS A 205 28.79 -9.01 -2.47
C LYS A 205 30.08 -9.48 -1.79
N SER A 206 30.59 -8.69 -0.85
CA SER A 206 31.81 -8.98 -0.11
C SER A 206 31.63 -10.17 0.84
N SER A 207 30.43 -10.37 1.38
CA SER A 207 30.08 -11.50 2.26
C SER A 207 30.16 -12.88 1.60
N PHE A 208 30.25 -12.96 0.26
CA PHE A 208 30.47 -14.21 -0.46
C PHE A 208 31.95 -14.58 -0.60
N GLY A 209 32.88 -13.72 -0.17
CA GLY A 209 34.31 -14.02 -0.11
C GLY A 209 34.67 -14.82 1.15
N GLU A 210 35.55 -15.82 1.02
CA GLU A 210 35.89 -16.83 2.04
C GLU A 210 36.66 -16.30 3.29
N ASP A 211 36.71 -14.99 3.52
CA ASP A 211 37.77 -14.39 4.35
C ASP A 211 37.42 -14.19 5.85
N ASN A 212 36.20 -14.50 6.33
CA ASN A 212 35.89 -14.46 7.77
C ASN A 212 34.73 -15.38 8.20
N GLU A 213 35.04 -16.49 8.87
CA GLU A 213 34.03 -17.44 9.41
C GLU A 213 33.07 -16.81 10.44
N TYR A 214 33.46 -15.68 11.06
CA TYR A 214 32.69 -15.00 12.11
C TYR A 214 31.91 -13.77 11.64
N ASP A 215 32.12 -13.33 10.39
CA ASP A 215 31.39 -12.21 9.81
C ASP A 215 30.48 -12.73 8.69
N LEU A 216 29.23 -12.98 9.05
CA LEU A 216 28.23 -13.59 8.17
C LEU A 216 27.66 -12.61 7.13
N GLY A 217 28.03 -11.33 7.23
CA GLY A 217 27.54 -10.22 6.40
C GLY A 217 26.02 -10.03 6.44
N PRO A 218 25.52 -9.00 5.74
CA PRO A 218 24.09 -8.80 5.59
C PRO A 218 23.43 -9.96 4.83
N LYS A 219 22.20 -10.31 5.21
CA LYS A 219 21.40 -11.35 4.56
C LYS A 219 20.56 -10.79 3.41
N GLY A 220 20.03 -9.58 3.54
CA GLY A 220 19.21 -8.93 2.52
C GLY A 220 17.71 -9.21 2.69
N HIS A 221 17.17 -8.90 3.86
CA HIS A 221 15.77 -9.01 4.21
C HIS A 221 14.91 -7.94 3.56
N PHE A 222 13.72 -8.36 3.14
CA PHE A 222 12.82 -7.53 2.34
C PHE A 222 12.35 -6.24 3.03
N ALA A 223 11.98 -6.30 4.32
CA ALA A 223 11.33 -5.18 5.00
C ALA A 223 12.19 -3.92 5.14
N PRO A 224 13.42 -3.97 5.70
CA PRO A 224 14.25 -2.77 5.82
C PRO A 224 14.66 -2.23 4.43
N LEU A 225 15.01 -3.12 3.49
CA LEU A 225 15.32 -2.75 2.11
C LEU A 225 14.15 -2.05 1.40
N TRP A 226 12.92 -2.51 1.63
CA TRP A 226 11.72 -1.87 1.07
C TRP A 226 11.58 -0.41 1.52
N GLY A 227 11.81 -0.14 2.81
CA GLY A 227 11.79 1.21 3.36
C GLY A 227 12.82 2.12 2.70
N VAL A 228 14.06 1.65 2.58
CA VAL A 228 15.16 2.41 1.96
C VAL A 228 14.89 2.65 0.48
N VAL A 229 14.44 1.63 -0.28
CA VAL A 229 14.09 1.78 -1.70
C VAL A 229 12.93 2.78 -1.90
N CYS A 230 11.91 2.76 -1.04
CA CYS A 230 10.83 3.73 -1.12
C CYS A 230 11.34 5.17 -0.91
N ARG A 231 12.25 5.37 0.05
CA ARG A 231 12.88 6.69 0.25
C ARG A 231 13.76 7.10 -0.93
N ALA A 232 14.56 6.18 -1.47
CA ALA A 232 15.42 6.43 -2.62
C ALA A 232 14.66 6.72 -3.92
N THR A 233 13.43 6.22 -4.05
CA THR A 233 12.52 6.50 -5.19
C THR A 233 11.63 7.72 -4.99
N GLY A 234 11.73 8.40 -3.83
CA GLY A 234 10.97 9.61 -3.52
C GLY A 234 9.50 9.38 -3.15
N LEU A 235 9.12 8.17 -2.72
CA LEU A 235 7.81 7.94 -2.12
C LEU A 235 7.77 8.60 -0.74
N ASP A 236 6.60 9.11 -0.34
CA ASP A 236 6.41 9.51 1.05
C ASP A 236 6.28 8.28 1.97
N LEU A 237 6.54 8.47 3.26
CA LEU A 237 6.51 7.40 4.26
C LEU A 237 5.13 6.73 4.38
N GLN A 238 4.04 7.48 4.21
CA GLN A 238 2.67 6.95 4.30
C GLN A 238 2.37 6.03 3.11
N GLN A 239 2.77 6.44 1.90
CA GLN A 239 2.71 5.64 0.68
C GLN A 239 3.55 4.37 0.82
N ALA A 240 4.79 4.49 1.30
CA ALA A 240 5.68 3.35 1.51
C ALA A 240 5.06 2.29 2.43
N ALA A 241 4.51 2.71 3.57
CA ALA A 241 3.82 1.85 4.52
C ALA A 241 2.54 1.23 3.93
N TYR A 242 1.72 2.03 3.26
CA TYR A 242 0.45 1.56 2.70
C TYR A 242 0.65 0.53 1.60
N ILE A 243 1.55 0.80 0.64
CA ILE A 243 1.83 -0.10 -0.47
C ILE A 243 2.45 -1.40 0.04
N PHE A 244 3.33 -1.36 1.05
CA PHE A 244 3.90 -2.55 1.67
C PHE A 244 2.80 -3.52 2.14
N VAL A 245 1.87 -3.03 2.95
CA VAL A 245 0.78 -3.85 3.52
C VAL A 245 -0.25 -4.25 2.45
N VAL A 246 -0.58 -3.36 1.52
CA VAL A 246 -1.48 -3.68 0.38
C VAL A 246 -0.87 -4.75 -0.53
N ASN A 247 0.43 -4.69 -0.81
CA ASN A 247 1.10 -5.70 -1.64
C ASN A 247 1.08 -7.08 -0.98
N HIS A 248 1.21 -7.14 0.35
CA HIS A 248 0.98 -8.38 1.09
C HIS A 248 -0.45 -8.92 0.91
N ALA A 249 -1.46 -8.05 1.05
CA ALA A 249 -2.86 -8.45 0.83
C ALA A 249 -3.11 -8.94 -0.61
N LYS A 250 -2.53 -8.27 -1.61
CA LYS A 250 -2.57 -8.70 -3.03
C LYS A 250 -1.95 -10.08 -3.21
N ALA A 251 -0.79 -10.35 -2.60
CA ALA A 251 -0.12 -11.64 -2.69
C ALA A 251 -0.97 -12.77 -2.08
N VAL A 252 -1.51 -12.56 -0.88
CA VAL A 252 -2.38 -13.54 -0.20
C VAL A 252 -3.67 -13.80 -0.98
N LEU A 253 -4.29 -12.76 -1.57
CA LEU A 253 -5.47 -12.91 -2.42
C LEU A 253 -5.15 -13.65 -3.73
N SER A 254 -4.02 -13.36 -4.35
CA SER A 254 -3.53 -14.09 -5.52
C SER A 254 -3.33 -15.58 -5.20
N ALA A 255 -2.73 -15.89 -4.04
CA ALA A 255 -2.56 -17.26 -3.57
C ALA A 255 -3.92 -17.96 -3.33
N ALA A 256 -4.91 -17.24 -2.80
CA ALA A 256 -6.26 -17.78 -2.58
C ALA A 256 -6.98 -18.13 -3.89
N VAL A 257 -6.85 -17.29 -4.91
CA VAL A 257 -7.40 -17.56 -6.25
C VAL A 257 -6.76 -18.80 -6.85
N ARG A 258 -5.43 -18.92 -6.78
CA ARG A 258 -4.69 -20.10 -7.28
C ARG A 258 -4.94 -21.37 -6.50
N SER A 259 -5.30 -21.25 -5.22
CA SER A 259 -5.71 -22.37 -4.37
C SER A 259 -7.19 -22.73 -4.52
N SER A 260 -7.89 -22.11 -5.49
CA SER A 260 -9.33 -22.30 -5.74
C SER A 260 -10.23 -22.00 -4.53
N VAL A 261 -9.79 -21.14 -3.61
CA VAL A 261 -10.61 -20.68 -2.47
C VAL A 261 -11.70 -19.71 -2.93
N MET A 262 -11.37 -18.87 -3.92
CA MET A 262 -12.26 -17.86 -4.50
C MET A 262 -11.90 -17.55 -5.96
N GLY A 263 -12.81 -16.90 -6.68
CA GLY A 263 -12.58 -16.44 -8.05
C GLY A 263 -11.86 -15.08 -8.14
N PRO A 264 -11.30 -14.71 -9.31
CA PRO A 264 -10.57 -13.46 -9.50
C PRO A 264 -11.42 -12.21 -9.24
N TYR A 265 -12.69 -12.20 -9.66
CA TYR A 265 -13.60 -11.08 -9.39
C TYR A 265 -13.92 -10.92 -7.90
N GLN A 266 -14.01 -12.03 -7.15
CA GLN A 266 -14.20 -11.98 -5.71
C GLN A 266 -12.97 -11.39 -5.03
N ALA A 267 -11.77 -11.78 -5.47
CA ALA A 267 -10.52 -11.19 -4.95
C ALA A 267 -10.43 -9.68 -5.22
N GLN A 268 -10.82 -9.23 -6.42
CA GLN A 268 -10.87 -7.80 -6.75
C GLN A 268 -11.91 -7.04 -5.90
N ASN A 269 -13.07 -7.63 -5.65
CA ASN A 269 -14.08 -7.04 -4.75
C ASN A 269 -13.52 -6.87 -3.33
N ILE A 270 -12.70 -7.82 -2.84
CA ILE A 270 -12.04 -7.69 -1.54
C ILE A 270 -10.98 -6.58 -1.56
N LEU A 271 -10.16 -6.51 -2.61
CA LEU A 271 -9.15 -5.45 -2.78
C LEU A 271 -9.76 -4.05 -2.82
N ALA A 272 -10.89 -3.89 -3.52
CA ALA A 272 -11.61 -2.63 -3.64
C ALA A 272 -12.47 -2.30 -2.40
N SER A 273 -12.56 -3.18 -1.41
CA SER A 273 -13.46 -3.00 -0.27
C SER A 273 -12.92 -1.98 0.74
N GLN A 274 -13.81 -1.12 1.23
CA GLN A 274 -13.51 -0.22 2.36
C GLN A 274 -13.04 -0.99 3.60
N THR A 275 -13.62 -2.17 3.84
CA THR A 275 -13.24 -3.01 4.99
C THR A 275 -11.77 -3.43 4.95
N LEU A 276 -11.22 -3.76 3.79
CA LEU A 276 -9.81 -4.07 3.66
C LEU A 276 -8.96 -2.83 3.89
N GLN A 277 -9.32 -1.71 3.24
CA GLN A 277 -8.61 -0.44 3.41
C GLN A 277 -8.56 -0.01 4.88
N ASP A 278 -9.69 -0.03 5.59
CA ASP A 278 -9.78 0.29 7.02
C ASP A 278 -8.92 -0.66 7.87
N THR A 279 -8.88 -1.95 7.52
CA THR A 279 -8.05 -2.94 8.22
C THR A 279 -6.57 -2.60 8.07
N ILE A 280 -6.14 -2.21 6.86
CA ILE A 280 -4.76 -1.83 6.58
C ILE A 280 -4.40 -0.54 7.33
N MET A 281 -5.23 0.50 7.20
CA MET A 281 -4.99 1.79 7.86
C MET A 281 -4.89 1.64 9.38
N LYS A 282 -5.81 0.91 10.01
CA LYS A 282 -5.75 0.64 11.46
C LYS A 282 -4.47 -0.07 11.89
N ARG A 283 -3.93 -0.95 11.05
CA ARG A 283 -2.67 -1.65 11.35
C ARG A 283 -1.47 -0.74 11.18
N ILE A 284 -1.46 0.10 10.15
CA ILE A 284 -0.40 1.10 9.96
C ILE A 284 -0.39 2.11 11.11
N GLU A 285 -1.55 2.64 11.49
CA GLU A 285 -1.70 3.57 12.62
C GLU A 285 -1.20 2.95 13.93
N ARG A 286 -1.50 1.68 14.18
CA ARG A 286 -1.02 0.98 15.37
C ARG A 286 0.51 0.89 15.43
N GLU A 287 1.15 0.54 14.32
CA GLU A 287 2.60 0.27 14.29
C GLU A 287 3.44 1.51 13.96
N TRP A 288 2.82 2.68 13.71
CA TRP A 288 3.49 3.86 13.17
C TRP A 288 4.72 4.31 13.97
N ASP A 289 4.62 4.26 15.29
CA ASP A 289 5.69 4.64 16.22
C ASP A 289 6.25 3.43 17.00
N THR A 290 5.93 2.22 16.56
CA THR A 290 6.47 1.00 17.18
C THR A 290 7.94 0.86 16.80
N LYS A 291 8.80 0.73 17.82
CA LYS A 291 10.23 0.54 17.60
C LYS A 291 10.54 -0.89 17.17
N VAL A 292 11.66 -1.09 16.48
CA VAL A 292 12.06 -2.41 15.96
C VAL A 292 12.26 -3.45 17.06
N GLU A 293 12.68 -3.05 18.26
CA GLU A 293 12.86 -3.97 19.41
C GLU A 293 11.52 -4.46 19.98
N GLN A 294 10.42 -3.83 19.60
CA GLN A 294 9.05 -4.20 19.97
C GLN A 294 8.31 -4.89 18.82
N ALA A 295 8.93 -4.97 17.63
CA ALA A 295 8.39 -5.70 16.51
C ALA A 295 8.32 -7.20 16.85
N GLY A 296 7.22 -7.84 16.46
CA GLY A 296 7.03 -9.24 16.83
C GLY A 296 5.73 -9.86 16.35
N GLN A 297 5.65 -11.19 16.49
CA GLN A 297 4.51 -11.97 16.05
C GLN A 297 3.33 -11.81 17.01
N VAL A 298 2.23 -11.19 16.54
CA VAL A 298 0.98 -11.05 17.31
C VAL A 298 -0.04 -12.17 17.06
N VAL A 299 0.21 -13.01 16.04
CA VAL A 299 -0.59 -14.19 15.72
C VAL A 299 0.32 -15.44 15.69
N PRO A 300 0.61 -16.05 16.85
CA PRO A 300 1.51 -17.22 16.93
C PRO A 300 1.12 -18.38 16.01
N ALA A 301 -0.19 -18.57 15.78
CA ALA A 301 -0.69 -19.59 14.86
C ALA A 301 -0.24 -19.39 13.41
N LEU A 302 -0.04 -18.13 12.97
CA LEU A 302 0.40 -17.84 11.61
C LEU A 302 1.85 -18.30 11.41
N ASP A 303 2.72 -18.04 12.38
CA ASP A 303 4.11 -18.47 12.35
C ASP A 303 4.22 -20.01 12.25
N LEU A 304 3.37 -20.70 13.02
CA LEU A 304 3.24 -22.16 12.93
C LEU A 304 2.75 -22.61 11.55
N TRP A 305 1.76 -21.96 10.95
CA TRP A 305 1.28 -22.34 9.60
C TRP A 305 2.35 -22.10 8.53
N VAL A 306 3.07 -20.99 8.60
CA VAL A 306 4.19 -20.72 7.67
C VAL A 306 5.27 -21.80 7.84
N GLY A 307 5.72 -22.08 9.07
CA GLY A 307 6.75 -23.09 9.31
C GLY A 307 6.34 -24.51 8.91
N ARG A 308 5.06 -24.86 9.10
CA ARG A 308 4.52 -26.18 8.69
C ARG A 308 4.39 -26.36 7.18
N HIS A 309 4.62 -25.33 6.38
CA HIS A 309 4.58 -25.46 4.92
C HIS A 309 5.52 -26.53 4.38
N GLU A 310 6.69 -26.70 5.01
CA GLU A 310 7.65 -27.75 4.61
C GLU A 310 7.14 -29.17 4.86
N LEU A 311 6.12 -29.34 5.70
CA LEU A 311 5.53 -30.63 6.03
C LEU A 311 4.41 -31.03 5.07
N LEU A 312 4.04 -30.17 4.12
CA LEU A 312 3.01 -30.46 3.13
C LEU A 312 3.55 -31.47 2.10
N TYR A 313 2.81 -32.56 1.89
CA TYR A 313 3.16 -33.60 0.92
C TYR A 313 3.16 -33.08 -0.54
N SER A 314 2.19 -32.23 -0.87
CA SER A 314 2.11 -31.54 -2.16
C SER A 314 2.07 -30.03 -1.91
N ARG A 315 2.85 -29.28 -2.69
CA ARG A 315 3.03 -27.83 -2.55
C ARG A 315 2.93 -27.15 -3.91
N ILE A 316 2.17 -26.07 -3.99
CA ILE A 316 2.13 -25.21 -5.18
C ILE A 316 2.78 -23.84 -4.93
N PHE A 317 3.12 -23.52 -3.68
CA PHE A 317 3.87 -22.34 -3.28
C PHE A 317 5.19 -22.72 -2.58
N ASN A 318 6.10 -21.76 -2.50
CA ASN A 318 7.32 -21.80 -1.69
C ASN A 318 7.10 -21.27 -0.25
N SER A 319 5.81 -20.98 0.07
CA SER A 319 5.18 -20.30 1.26
C SER A 319 5.68 -18.93 1.61
#